data_AF-A0A4Q6XIY2-F1
#
_entry.id   AF-A0A4Q6XIY2-F1
#
_cell.length_a   1.000
_cell.length_b   1.000
_cell.length_c   1.000
_cell.angle_alpha   90.00
_cell.angle_beta   90.00
_cell.angle_gamma   90.00
#
_symmetry.space_group_name_H-M   'P 1'
#
loop_
_entity.id
_entity.type
_entity.pdbx_description
1 polymer ?
#
loop_
_entity_poly.entity_id
_entity_poly.type
_entity_poly.pdbx_seq_one_letter_code
_entity_poly.pdbx_strand_id
1 'polypeptide(L)'
;MVHLLIKYNKGEKIMSEFNNDIHIQDLPDDGGNNATDFYDNFRAKLNAVEQFPSMYTFKFIVKATNSAENDVKQIFTHDSTKFSEKDSSGGKYKSITVETFVNHAEDVIDYYKKVSKIESVIML
;
A
#
# COMPACT_ATOMS: atom_id res chain seq x y z
N MET A 1 -0.59 15.91 -55.50
CA MET A 1 0.28 17.11 -55.51
C MET A 1 -0.04 17.86 -54.22
N VAL A 2 0.76 17.94 -53.16
CA VAL A 2 2.17 17.61 -52.89
C VAL A 2 2.27 17.16 -51.42
N HIS A 3 3.20 16.26 -51.15
CA HIS A 3 3.68 15.82 -49.84
C HIS A 3 4.12 16.96 -48.91
N LEU A 4 3.95 16.78 -47.59
CA LEU A 4 5.03 17.07 -46.65
C LEU A 4 5.08 16.03 -45.54
N LEU A 5 6.22 15.33 -45.48
CA LEU A 5 6.58 14.34 -44.48
C LEU A 5 6.95 15.03 -43.16
N ILE A 6 6.40 14.54 -42.05
CA ILE A 6 7.12 14.53 -40.77
C ILE A 6 7.16 13.07 -40.31
N LYS A 7 8.32 12.44 -40.51
CA LYS A 7 8.65 11.18 -39.84
C LYS A 7 8.96 11.51 -38.38
N TYR A 8 8.20 10.96 -37.45
CA TYR A 8 8.74 10.61 -36.14
C TYR A 8 8.22 9.23 -35.72
N ASN A 9 9.19 8.42 -35.31
CA ASN A 9 9.13 6.97 -35.17
C ASN A 9 9.11 6.61 -33.68
N LYS A 10 8.54 5.43 -33.41
CA LYS A 10 8.68 4.62 -32.20
C LYS A 10 7.80 5.02 -31.02
N GLY A 11 6.56 4.56 -31.11
CA GLY A 11 5.94 3.66 -30.13
C GLY A 11 5.67 4.24 -28.76
N GLU A 12 4.40 4.42 -28.45
CA GLU A 12 3.80 3.75 -27.30
C GLU A 12 2.29 3.69 -27.42
N LYS A 13 1.78 2.54 -26.96
CA LYS A 13 0.45 2.00 -27.24
C LYS A 13 -0.54 2.63 -26.26
N ILE A 14 -1.59 3.20 -26.84
CA ILE A 14 -2.88 3.57 -26.26
C ILE A 14 -3.34 2.68 -25.09
N MET A 15 -3.79 3.39 -24.04
CA MET A 15 -4.55 2.96 -22.87
C MET A 15 -5.51 1.79 -23.15
N SER A 16 -5.52 0.82 -22.24
CA SER A 16 -6.64 -0.11 -22.05
C SER A 16 -7.02 -0.16 -20.57
N GLU A 17 -8.24 0.30 -20.32
CA GLU A 17 -9.17 0.02 -19.22
C GLU A 17 -8.66 -0.07 -17.76
N PHE A 18 -9.06 0.97 -17.00
CA PHE A 18 -9.26 0.91 -15.56
C PHE A 18 -10.35 -0.10 -15.21
N ASN A 19 -9.98 -1.18 -14.50
CA ASN A 19 -10.92 -1.93 -13.69
C ASN A 19 -10.52 -1.79 -12.22
N ASN A 20 -11.36 -1.06 -11.48
CA ASN A 20 -11.26 -0.84 -10.05
C ASN A 20 -11.68 -2.12 -9.31
N ASP A 21 -10.73 -3.03 -9.09
CA ASP A 21 -10.76 -4.00 -8.00
C ASP A 21 -9.35 -4.61 -7.88
N ILE A 22 -8.55 -4.15 -6.90
CA ILE A 22 -7.19 -4.66 -6.73
C ILE A 22 -7.20 -5.62 -5.54
N HIS A 23 -7.39 -6.90 -5.84
CA HIS A 23 -7.10 -7.97 -4.91
C HIS A 23 -5.60 -8.24 -4.89
N ILE A 24 -4.98 -8.19 -3.70
CA ILE A 24 -3.55 -8.45 -3.45
C ILE A 24 -3.12 -9.86 -3.93
N GLN A 25 -4.07 -10.75 -4.22
CA GLN A 25 -3.86 -12.12 -4.71
C GLN A 25 -3.94 -12.29 -6.24
N ASP A 26 -4.30 -11.24 -6.99
CA ASP A 26 -4.48 -11.31 -8.45
C ASP A 26 -3.20 -10.96 -9.26
N LEU A 27 -2.05 -10.88 -8.60
CA LEU A 27 -0.77 -10.70 -9.27
C LEU A 27 -0.18 -12.06 -9.65
N PRO A 28 0.21 -12.29 -10.92
CA PRO A 28 0.94 -13.49 -11.30
C PRO A 28 2.29 -13.52 -10.58
N ASP A 29 2.50 -14.57 -9.78
CA ASP A 29 3.79 -14.90 -9.18
C ASP A 29 4.74 -15.38 -10.28
N ASP A 30 5.43 -14.44 -10.93
CA ASP A 30 6.56 -14.74 -11.81
C ASP A 30 7.81 -14.08 -11.25
N GLY A 31 8.79 -14.91 -10.90
CA GLY A 31 10.00 -14.55 -10.17
C GLY A 31 10.88 -13.56 -10.92
N GLY A 32 10.72 -12.27 -10.64
CA GLY A 32 11.68 -11.22 -10.98
C GLY A 32 11.05 -9.84 -11.17
N ASN A 33 11.21 -8.95 -10.18
CA ASN A 33 11.00 -7.48 -10.23
C ASN A 33 9.58 -6.90 -9.98
N ASN A 34 8.68 -7.57 -9.25
CA ASN A 34 7.29 -7.09 -9.06
C ASN A 34 7.04 -6.18 -7.82
N ALA A 35 7.89 -6.23 -6.79
CA ALA A 35 7.68 -5.42 -5.58
C ALA A 35 7.91 -3.93 -5.84
N THR A 36 8.89 -3.59 -6.67
CA THR A 36 9.20 -2.21 -7.07
C THR A 36 8.00 -1.60 -7.80
N ASP A 37 7.45 -2.31 -8.79
CA ASP A 37 6.30 -1.85 -9.58
C ASP A 37 5.05 -1.61 -8.73
N PHE A 38 4.76 -2.48 -7.75
CA PHE A 38 3.65 -2.26 -6.82
C PHE A 38 3.80 -0.97 -6.01
N TYR A 39 4.97 -0.76 -5.39
CA TYR A 39 5.19 0.41 -4.55
C TYR A 39 5.26 1.71 -5.36
N ASP A 40 5.78 1.68 -6.59
CA ASP A 40 5.76 2.82 -7.50
C ASP A 40 4.33 3.20 -7.91
N ASN A 41 3.49 2.22 -8.26
CA ASN A 41 2.08 2.44 -8.54
C ASN A 41 1.32 2.94 -7.30
N PHE A 42 1.60 2.37 -6.13
CA PHE A 42 0.98 2.78 -4.86
C PHE A 42 1.39 4.22 -4.49
N ARG A 43 2.67 4.57 -4.66
CA ARG A 43 3.17 5.93 -4.48
C ARG A 43 2.43 6.93 -5.38
N ALA A 44 2.28 6.60 -6.66
CA ALA A 44 1.57 7.48 -7.60
C ALA A 44 0.13 7.72 -7.17
N LYS A 45 -0.57 6.66 -6.71
CA LYS A 45 -1.93 6.77 -6.17
C LYS A 45 -2.01 7.61 -4.92
N LEU A 46 -1.12 7.39 -3.95
CA LEU A 46 -1.07 8.16 -2.71
C LEU A 46 -0.92 9.66 -3.01
N ASN A 47 0.02 10.04 -3.88
CA ASN A 47 0.22 11.45 -4.24
C ASN A 47 -0.93 12.04 -5.06
N ALA A 48 -1.74 11.21 -5.72
CA ALA A 48 -2.90 11.67 -6.49
C ALA A 48 -4.14 11.90 -5.62
N VAL A 49 -4.31 11.13 -4.54
CA VAL A 49 -5.52 11.15 -3.70
C VAL A 49 -5.30 11.82 -2.34
N GLU A 50 -4.09 11.75 -1.79
CA GLU A 50 -3.73 12.34 -0.49
C GLU A 50 -2.90 13.61 -0.68
N GLN A 51 -3.14 14.59 0.20
CA GLN A 51 -2.28 15.77 0.32
C GLN A 51 -1.44 15.61 1.58
N PHE A 52 -0.13 15.56 1.42
CA PHE A 52 0.81 15.47 2.53
C PHE A 52 1.39 16.86 2.89
N PRO A 53 1.75 17.11 4.16
CA PRO A 53 1.70 16.18 5.29
C PRO A 53 0.28 16.04 5.87
N SER A 54 -0.10 14.83 6.31
CA SER A 54 -1.46 14.54 6.81
C SER A 54 -1.46 13.37 7.80
N MET A 55 -2.58 13.20 8.51
CA MET A 55 -2.86 11.98 9.27
C MET A 55 -3.33 10.88 8.33
N TYR A 56 -2.60 9.78 8.29
CA TYR A 56 -2.94 8.61 7.51
C TYR A 56 -3.41 7.48 8.42
N THR A 57 -4.45 6.78 7.99
CA THR A 57 -5.04 5.67 8.73
C THR A 57 -4.70 4.35 8.05
N PHE A 58 -3.93 3.52 8.73
CA PHE A 58 -3.63 2.15 8.34
C PHE A 58 -4.62 1.19 8.99
N LYS A 59 -4.97 0.12 8.27
CA LYS A 59 -5.78 -0.98 8.80
C LYS A 59 -5.07 -2.31 8.58
N PHE A 60 -4.92 -3.03 9.68
CA PHE A 60 -4.27 -4.33 9.72
C PHE A 60 -5.21 -5.35 10.35
N ILE A 61 -5.14 -6.59 9.88
CA ILE A 61 -5.78 -7.74 10.52
C ILE A 61 -4.67 -8.70 10.94
N VAL A 62 -4.61 -9.02 12.22
CA VAL A 62 -3.61 -9.92 12.80
C VAL A 62 -4.29 -11.11 13.46
N LYS A 63 -3.60 -12.25 13.55
CA LYS A 63 -4.09 -13.39 14.34
C LYS A 63 -3.99 -13.07 15.83
N ALA A 64 -5.06 -13.35 16.58
CA ALA A 64 -5.17 -13.01 18.00
C ALA A 64 -4.17 -13.75 18.92
N THR A 65 -3.57 -14.84 18.44
CA THR A 65 -2.64 -15.69 19.21
C THR A 65 -1.17 -15.28 19.08
N ASN A 66 -0.85 -14.30 18.22
CA ASN A 66 0.54 -13.95 17.88
C ASN A 66 0.95 -12.61 18.50
N SER A 67 2.25 -12.44 18.74
CA SER A 67 2.88 -11.15 19.11
C SER A 67 2.79 -10.07 18.03
N ALA A 68 2.25 -10.40 16.85
CA ALA A 68 2.11 -9.52 15.70
C ALA A 68 1.44 -8.18 16.01
N GLU A 69 0.47 -8.14 16.94
CA GLU A 69 -0.15 -6.88 17.36
C GLU A 69 0.86 -5.92 17.99
N ASN A 70 1.69 -6.43 18.91
CA ASN A 70 2.74 -5.66 19.56
C ASN A 70 3.82 -5.25 18.56
N ASP A 71 4.23 -6.16 17.68
CA ASP A 71 5.24 -5.90 16.66
C ASP A 71 4.79 -4.79 15.70
N VAL A 72 3.51 -4.79 15.29
CA VAL A 72 2.93 -3.71 14.50
C VAL A 72 2.96 -2.40 15.27
N LYS A 73 2.53 -2.38 16.53
CA LYS A 73 2.54 -1.16 17.36
C LYS A 73 3.95 -0.59 17.53
N GLN A 74 4.97 -1.43 17.68
CA GLN A 74 6.37 -1.00 17.83
C GLN A 74 6.96 -0.35 16.57
N ILE A 75 6.40 -0.61 15.39
CA ILE A 75 6.82 0.05 14.14
C ILE A 75 6.44 1.54 14.14
N PHE A 76 5.31 1.90 14.76
CA PHE A 76 4.80 3.26 14.76
C PHE A 76 5.18 3.99 16.05
N THR A 77 6.28 4.74 15.99
CA THR A 77 6.86 5.42 17.16
C THR A 77 6.58 6.93 17.19
N HIS A 78 5.83 7.46 16.23
CA HIS A 78 5.55 8.90 16.17
C HIS A 78 4.60 9.29 17.31
N ASP A 79 4.87 10.38 18.04
CA ASP A 79 4.13 10.77 19.25
C ASP A 79 2.62 11.02 19.00
N SER A 80 2.27 11.45 17.80
CA SER A 80 0.86 11.66 17.40
C SER A 80 0.13 10.39 16.97
N THR A 81 0.77 9.21 17.06
CA THR A 81 0.16 7.95 16.66
C THR A 81 -0.94 7.54 17.63
N LYS A 82 -2.09 7.15 17.09
CA LYS A 82 -3.18 6.53 17.84
C LYS A 82 -3.44 5.12 17.34
N PHE A 83 -3.69 4.23 18.29
CA PHE A 83 -4.04 2.84 18.02
C PHE A 83 -5.48 2.57 18.46
N SER A 84 -6.22 1.88 17.61
CA SER A 84 -7.52 1.31 17.95
C SER A 84 -7.53 -0.15 17.56
N GLU A 85 -7.98 -1.01 18.45
CA GLU A 85 -8.05 -2.45 18.22
C GLU A 85 -9.46 -2.97 18.44
N LYS A 86 -9.82 -3.99 17.66
CA LYS A 86 -11.11 -4.64 17.75
C LYS A 86 -10.97 -6.13 17.52
N ASP A 87 -11.43 -6.93 18.46
CA ASP A 87 -11.52 -8.36 18.29
C ASP A 87 -12.55 -8.73 17.20
N SER A 88 -12.19 -9.71 16.36
CA SER A 88 -13.15 -10.30 15.43
C SER A 88 -14.22 -11.09 16.18
N SER A 89 -15.42 -11.19 15.59
CA SER A 89 -16.53 -11.97 16.15
C SER A 89 -16.20 -13.44 16.41
N GLY A 90 -15.19 -13.98 15.70
CA GLY A 90 -14.73 -15.36 15.85
C GLY A 90 -13.52 -15.54 16.76
N GLY A 91 -12.95 -14.47 17.33
CA GLY A 91 -11.79 -14.51 18.24
C GLY A 91 -10.46 -14.96 17.61
N LYS A 92 -10.44 -15.39 16.35
CA LYS A 92 -9.23 -15.83 15.63
C LYS A 92 -8.36 -14.66 15.18
N TYR A 93 -8.99 -13.53 14.89
CA TYR A 93 -8.33 -12.33 14.37
C TYR A 93 -8.65 -11.11 15.22
N LYS A 94 -7.77 -10.13 15.16
CA LYS A 94 -7.99 -8.77 15.63
C LYS A 94 -7.71 -7.80 14.50
N SER A 95 -8.51 -6.74 14.44
CA SER A 95 -8.25 -5.61 13.57
C SER A 95 -7.54 -4.53 14.36
N ILE A 96 -6.46 -4.00 13.79
CA ILE A 96 -5.70 -2.87 14.34
C ILE A 96 -5.83 -1.73 13.35
N THR A 97 -6.30 -0.59 13.84
CA THR A 97 -6.32 0.67 13.11
C THR A 97 -5.25 1.56 13.70
N VAL A 98 -4.36 2.07 12.86
CA VAL A 98 -3.27 2.98 13.27
C VAL A 98 -3.46 4.30 12.55
N GLU A 99 -3.71 5.37 13.29
CA GLU A 99 -3.73 6.74 12.76
C GLU A 99 -2.39 7.40 13.13
N THR A 100 -1.58 7.78 12.15
CA THR A 100 -0.30 8.45 12.41
C THR A 100 -0.03 9.55 11.41
N PHE A 101 0.82 10.51 11.81
CA PHE A 101 1.20 11.62 10.97
C PHE A 101 2.29 11.19 9.98
N VAL A 102 2.09 11.51 8.71
CA VAL A 102 3.01 11.18 7.62
C VAL A 102 3.31 12.43 6.79
N ASN A 103 4.58 12.58 6.41
CA ASN A 103 5.05 13.78 5.71
C ASN A 103 4.95 13.65 4.19
N HIS A 104 4.97 12.42 3.69
CA HIS A 104 4.94 12.11 2.26
C HIS A 104 4.57 10.64 2.03
N ALA A 105 4.19 10.30 0.79
CA ALA A 105 3.82 8.94 0.39
C ALA A 105 4.89 7.88 0.72
N GLU A 106 6.18 8.27 0.72
CA GLU A 106 7.27 7.35 1.06
C GLU A 106 7.18 6.86 2.51
N ASP A 107 6.72 7.69 3.46
CA ASP A 107 6.53 7.28 4.85
C ASP A 107 5.47 6.16 4.93
N VAL A 108 4.37 6.34 4.21
CA VAL A 108 3.29 5.34 4.14
C VAL A 108 3.83 4.03 3.58
N ILE A 109 4.55 4.08 2.47
CA ILE A 109 5.16 2.90 1.84
C ILE A 109 6.15 2.21 2.77
N ASP A 110 6.98 2.96 3.47
CA ASP A 110 7.95 2.42 4.43
C ASP A 110 7.25 1.70 5.59
N TYR A 111 6.16 2.27 6.12
CA TYR A 111 5.32 1.58 7.11
C TYR A 111 4.75 0.27 6.56
N TYR A 112 4.17 0.27 5.36
CA TYR A 112 3.67 -0.97 4.72
C TYR A 112 4.80 -2.01 4.55
N LYS A 113 6.00 -1.60 4.11
CA LYS A 113 7.17 -2.49 3.97
C LYS A 113 7.69 -3.04 5.29
N LYS A 114 7.62 -2.27 6.37
CA LYS A 114 8.02 -2.73 7.71
C LYS A 114 7.00 -3.73 8.25
N VAL A 115 5.72 -3.41 8.15
CA VAL A 115 4.64 -4.28 8.62
C VAL A 115 4.54 -5.57 7.81
N SER A 116 4.82 -5.52 6.50
CA SER A 116 4.79 -6.73 5.65
C SER A 116 5.83 -7.79 6.02
N LYS A 117 6.84 -7.43 6.83
CA LYS A 117 7.84 -8.39 7.37
C LYS A 117 7.33 -9.15 8.58
N ILE A 118 6.24 -8.68 9.21
CA ILE A 118 5.64 -9.35 10.37
C ILE A 118 4.78 -10.50 9.85
N GLU A 119 5.06 -11.70 10.35
CA GLU A 119 4.29 -12.87 9.98
C GLU A 119 2.84 -12.77 10.47
N SER A 120 1.90 -13.27 9.68
CA SER A 120 0.47 -13.31 10.01
C SER A 120 -0.21 -11.94 10.14
N VAL A 121 0.31 -10.90 9.47
CA VAL A 121 -0.37 -9.62 9.28
C VAL A 121 -0.98 -9.56 7.88
N ILE A 122 -2.24 -9.18 7.82
CA ILE A 122 -2.95 -8.85 6.58
C ILE A 122 -3.15 -7.34 6.57
N MET A 123 -2.82 -6.68 5.47
CA MET A 123 -2.94 -5.23 5.30
C MET A 123 -4.17 -4.94 4.42
N LEU A 124 -4.94 -3.90 4.76
CA LEU A 124 -6.13 -3.45 4.02
C LEU A 124 -5.92 -2.08 3.37
#